data_AF-A0A1B1V3G5-F1
#
_entry.id   AF-A0A1B1V3G5-F1
#
_cell.length_a   1.000
_cell.length_b   1.000
_cell.length_c   1.000
_cell.angle_alpha   90.00
_cell.angle_beta   90.00
_cell.angle_gamma   90.00
#
_symmetry.space_group_name_H-M   'P 1'
#
loop_
_entity.id
_entity.type
_entity.pdbx_description
1 polymer ?
#
loop_
_entity_poly.entity_id
_entity_poly.type
_entity_poly.pdbx_seq_one_letter_code
_entity_poly.pdbx_strand_id
1 'polypeptide(L)' 'MSLKFSIWFLVLVVFTAWVLEDTQVLAIQRKANCRWWLGPCFENEDCCDHLFCTPDLLCAWDGSIG' A
#
# COMPACT_ATOMS: atom_id res chain seq x y z
N MET A 1 12.04 -36.20 18.61
CA MET A 1 10.80 -35.42 18.78
C MET A 1 11.00 -33.93 18.42
N SER A 2 11.97 -33.61 17.56
CA SER A 2 12.43 -32.22 17.31
C SER A 2 12.15 -31.74 15.88
N LEU A 3 11.96 -32.67 14.92
CA LEU A 3 11.66 -32.37 13.52
C LEU A 3 10.29 -31.69 13.33
N LYS A 4 9.32 -32.01 14.21
CA LYS A 4 7.95 -31.50 14.13
C LYS A 4 7.88 -29.99 14.39
N PHE A 5 8.61 -29.49 15.39
CA PHE A 5 8.65 -28.06 15.72
C PHE A 5 9.29 -27.22 14.60
N SER A 6 10.29 -27.78 13.89
CA SER A 6 10.92 -27.11 12.75
C SER A 6 9.97 -26.96 11.56
N ILE A 7 9.15 -27.96 11.26
CA ILE A 7 8.16 -27.90 10.17
C ILE A 7 7.10 -26.83 10.45
N TRP A 8 6.62 -26.72 11.69
CA TRP A 8 5.67 -25.66 12.07
C TRP A 8 6.25 -24.27 11.87
N PHE A 9 7.53 -24.05 12.23
CA PHE A 9 8.21 -22.79 11.97
C PHE A 9 8.32 -22.47 10.49
N LEU A 10 8.66 -23.45 9.66
CA LEU A 10 8.73 -23.28 8.20
C LEU A 10 7.37 -22.90 7.61
N VAL A 11 6.28 -23.57 8.04
CA VAL A 11 4.92 -23.24 7.60
C VAL A 11 4.54 -21.81 8.00
N LEU A 12 4.87 -21.41 9.23
CA LEU A 12 4.57 -20.07 9.75
C LEU A 12 5.33 -18.99 8.97
N VAL A 13 6.63 -19.19 8.73
CA VAL A 13 7.47 -18.27 7.93
C VAL A 13 6.95 -18.15 6.50
N VAL A 14 6.62 -19.28 5.86
CA VAL A 14 6.05 -19.28 4.51
C VAL A 14 4.74 -18.49 4.51
N PHE A 15 3.80 -18.82 5.41
CA PHE A 15 2.51 -18.11 5.50
C PHE A 15 2.68 -16.60 5.69
N THR A 16 3.60 -16.16 6.55
CA THR A 16 3.89 -14.73 6.71
C THR A 16 4.48 -14.08 5.47
N ALA A 17 5.28 -14.80 4.67
CA ALA A 17 5.83 -14.30 3.42
C ALA A 17 4.74 -14.10 2.35
N TRP A 18 3.81 -15.05 2.21
CA TRP A 18 2.64 -14.91 1.31
C TRP A 18 1.80 -13.69 1.68
N VAL A 19 1.49 -13.49 2.96
CA VAL A 19 0.71 -12.34 3.44
C VAL A 19 1.43 -11.02 3.16
N LEU A 20 2.76 -10.97 3.29
CA LEU A 20 3.52 -9.76 3.02
C LEU A 20 3.45 -9.38 1.54
N GLU A 21 3.61 -10.35 0.64
CA GLU A 21 3.67 -10.11 -0.81
C GLU A 21 2.38 -9.48 -1.36
N ASP A 22 1.20 -9.97 -0.92
CA ASP A 22 -0.10 -9.39 -1.29
C ASP A 22 -0.23 -7.91 -0.89
N THR A 23 0.21 -7.54 0.32
CA THR A 23 0.08 -6.16 0.79
C THR A 23 0.92 -5.17 -0.03
N GLN A 24 2.11 -5.59 -0.49
CA GLN A 24 3.01 -4.72 -1.25
C GLN A 24 2.51 -4.56 -2.69
N VAL A 25 1.99 -5.64 -3.29
CA VAL A 25 1.38 -5.59 -4.63
C VAL A 25 0.17 -4.67 -4.64
N LEU A 26 -0.70 -4.73 -3.62
CA LEU A 26 -1.83 -3.80 -3.46
C LEU A 26 -1.38 -2.33 -3.34
N ALA A 27 -0.35 -2.05 -2.54
CA ALA A 27 0.20 -0.70 -2.41
C ALA A 27 0.81 -0.18 -3.73
N ILE A 28 1.53 -1.04 -4.46
CA ILE A 28 2.13 -0.71 -5.77
C ILE A 28 1.04 -0.46 -6.82
N GLN A 29 0.01 -1.31 -6.88
CA GLN A 29 -1.11 -1.16 -7.81
C GLN A 29 -1.94 0.09 -7.52
N ARG A 30 -2.14 0.42 -6.23
CA ARG A 30 -2.82 1.66 -5.81
C ARG A 30 -2.05 2.89 -6.30
N LYS A 31 -0.71 2.88 -6.17
CA LYS A 31 0.14 3.98 -6.69
C LYS A 31 0.17 4.06 -8.22
N ALA A 32 0.10 2.93 -8.92
CA ALA A 32 0.11 2.90 -10.39
C ALA A 32 -1.15 3.52 -11.03
N ASN A 33 -2.30 3.50 -10.33
CA ASN A 33 -3.55 4.13 -10.74
C ASN A 33 -3.86 5.39 -9.89
N CYS A 34 -2.82 6.13 -9.51
CA CYS A 34 -3.00 7.37 -8.77
C CYS A 34 -3.76 8.42 -9.60
N ARG A 35 -4.42 9.35 -8.90
CA ARG A 35 -5.27 10.39 -9.47
C ARG A 35 -4.52 11.71 -9.45
N TRP A 36 -4.59 12.40 -10.58
CA TRP A 36 -3.94 13.68 -10.78
C TRP A 36 -4.75 14.81 -10.11
N TRP A 37 -4.29 16.05 -10.27
CA TRP A 37 -4.93 17.23 -9.70
C TRP A 37 -6.43 17.31 -10.03
N LEU A 38 -7.25 17.59 -9.01
CA LEU A 38 -8.72 17.58 -9.03
C LEU A 38 -9.35 16.23 -9.40
N GLY A 39 -8.59 15.14 -9.36
CA GLY A 39 -9.14 13.80 -9.44
C GLY A 39 -9.83 13.40 -8.12
N PRO A 40 -10.87 12.55 -8.17
CA PRO A 40 -11.54 12.06 -6.98
C PRO A 40 -10.62 11.14 -6.16
N CYS A 41 -10.66 11.27 -4.84
CA CYS A 41 -9.88 10.45 -3.90
C CYS A 41 -10.69 10.07 -2.67
N PHE A 42 -10.31 8.96 -2.02
CA PHE A 42 -10.81 8.55 -0.71
C PHE A 42 -9.71 8.56 0.33
N GLU A 43 -8.48 8.23 -0.07
CA GLU A 43 -7.29 8.23 0.76
C GLU A 43 -6.18 9.04 0.08
N ASN A 44 -5.19 9.51 0.85
CA ASN A 44 -4.04 10.24 0.28
C ASN A 44 -3.26 9.40 -0.74
N GLU A 45 -3.23 8.09 -0.53
CA GLU A 45 -2.58 7.11 -1.39
C GLU A 45 -3.25 6.97 -2.78
N ASP A 46 -4.48 7.47 -2.92
CA ASP A 46 -5.15 7.54 -4.21
C ASP A 46 -4.59 8.66 -5.09
N CYS A 47 -3.94 9.67 -4.52
CA CYS A 47 -3.40 10.82 -5.23
C CYS A 47 -1.95 10.56 -5.68
N CYS A 48 -1.56 11.13 -6.82
CA CYS A 48 -0.19 11.01 -7.31
C CYS A 48 0.80 11.79 -6.43
N ASP A 49 2.10 11.53 -6.60
CA ASP A 49 3.16 12.19 -5.83
C ASP A 49 3.00 13.72 -5.87
N HIS A 50 3.23 14.39 -4.73
CA HIS A 50 3.00 15.82 -4.47
C HIS A 50 1.53 16.27 -4.38
N LEU A 51 0.59 15.31 -4.34
CA LEU A 51 -0.81 15.58 -4.06
C LEU A 51 -1.28 14.87 -2.79
N PHE A 52 -2.25 15.48 -2.12
CA PHE A 52 -2.98 14.92 -0.99
C PHE A 52 -4.48 14.96 -1.24
N CYS A 53 -5.23 14.11 -0.53
CA CYS A 53 -6.68 14.10 -0.62
C CYS A 53 -7.27 15.18 0.29
N THR A 54 -7.97 16.15 -0.28
CA THR A 54 -8.65 17.21 0.46
C THR A 54 -9.93 16.71 1.13
N PRO A 55 -10.48 17.44 2.12
CA PRO A 55 -11.81 17.14 2.67
C PRO A 55 -12.95 17.18 1.63
N ASP A 56 -12.72 17.80 0.47
CA ASP A 56 -13.67 17.81 -0.66
C ASP A 56 -13.58 16.53 -1.52
N LEU A 57 -12.82 15.52 -1.07
CA LEU A 57 -12.56 14.26 -1.78
C LEU A 57 -11.89 14.46 -3.14
N LEU A 58 -11.00 15.45 -3.23
CA LEU A 58 -10.25 15.79 -4.44
C LEU A 58 -8.75 15.80 -4.17
N CYS A 59 -7.95 15.37 -5.14
CA CYS A 59 -6.50 15.48 -5.07
C CYS A 59 -6.07 16.94 -5.28
N ALA A 60 -5.43 17.55 -4.29
CA ALA A 60 -4.84 18.88 -4.38
C ALA A 60 -3.34 18.84 -4.08
N TRP A 61 -2.63 19.89 -4.50
CA TRP A 61 -1.21 20.05 -4.21
C TRP A 61 -0.98 20.15 -2.71
N ASP A 62 -0.10 19.31 -2.17
CA ASP A 62 0.22 19.27 -0.73
C ASP A 62 1.09 20.44 -0.26
N GLY A 63 1.54 21.29 -1.18
CA GLY A 63 2.38 22.44 -0.89
C GLY A 63 3.84 22.08 -0.59
N SER A 64 4.26 20.82 -0.80
CA SER A 64 5.66 20.42 -0.79
C SER A 64 6.39 21.02 -1.99
N ILE A 65 6.83 22.26 -1.83
CA ILE A 65 7.87 22.87 -2.65
C ILE A 65 9.17 22.13 -2.34
N GLY A 66 9.58 21.24 -3.23
CA GLY A 66 10.95 20.71 -3.25
C GLY A 66 11.96 21.80 -3.53
#